data_AF-A0A377XQ40-F1
#
_entry.id   AF-A0A377XQ40-F1
#
_cell.length_a   1.000
_cell.length_b   1.000
_cell.length_c   1.000
_cell.angle_alpha   90.00
_cell.angle_beta   90.00
_cell.angle_gamma   90.00
#
_symmetry.space_group_name_H-M   'P 1'
#
loop_
_entity.id
_entity.type
_entity.pdbx_description
1 polymer ?
#
loop_
_entity_poly.entity_id
_entity_poly.type
_entity_poly.pdbx_seq_one_letter_code
_entity_poly.pdbx_strand_id
1 'polypeptide(L)'
;MDNLFFSGGEGIQPEEVERVILAHPQVQQVFIVPLDDAEYGQRPVAVVECDDGCELSALAAWSAERLARFQQPVRWLRLPETLKNGGIKISRRALCEWVRQQTHATVS
;
A
#
# COMPACT_ATOMS: atom_id res chain seq x y z
N MET A 1 16.83 -2.36 -9.73
CA MET A 1 16.51 -2.45 -8.29
C MET A 1 15.04 -2.75 -8.24
N ASP A 2 14.78 -4.03 -8.17
CA ASP A 2 13.52 -4.66 -8.56
C ASP A 2 12.76 -4.80 -7.26
N ASN A 3 11.83 -3.88 -7.01
CA ASN A 3 11.12 -3.83 -5.73
C ASN A 3 10.03 -4.93 -5.64
N LEU A 4 10.21 -5.99 -6.42
CA LEU A 4 9.39 -7.18 -6.54
C LEU A 4 9.34 -7.92 -5.21
N PHE A 5 8.16 -8.38 -4.84
CA PHE A 5 7.98 -9.27 -3.70
C PHE A 5 6.99 -10.39 -4.06
N PHE A 6 6.97 -11.47 -3.28
CA PHE A 6 6.14 -12.63 -3.59
C PHE A 6 5.01 -12.77 -2.58
N SER A 7 3.79 -12.99 -3.08
CA SER A 7 2.57 -13.19 -2.30
C SER A 7 1.90 -14.47 -2.78
N GLY A 8 1.90 -15.50 -1.94
CA GLY A 8 1.28 -16.79 -2.27
C GLY A 8 1.90 -17.49 -3.49
N GLY A 9 3.19 -17.26 -3.75
CA GLY A 9 3.91 -17.81 -4.91
C GLY A 9 3.89 -16.92 -6.16
N GLU A 10 3.08 -15.86 -6.18
CA GLU A 10 2.99 -14.93 -7.30
C GLU A 10 3.89 -13.70 -7.08
N GLY A 11 4.61 -13.28 -8.11
CA GLY A 11 5.44 -12.07 -8.07
C GLY A 11 4.61 -10.79 -8.25
N ILE A 12 4.70 -9.87 -7.30
CA ILE A 12 4.01 -8.58 -7.34
C ILE A 12 5.02 -7.47 -7.54
N GLN A 13 4.84 -6.72 -8.62
CA GLN A 13 5.53 -5.45 -8.88
C GLN A 13 4.72 -4.33 -8.20
N PRO A 14 5.23 -3.71 -7.11
CA PRO A 14 4.50 -2.64 -6.43
C PRO A 14 4.11 -1.51 -7.38
N GLU A 15 5.01 -1.14 -8.29
CA GLU A 15 4.83 -0.03 -9.24
C GLU A 15 3.66 -0.24 -10.21
N GLU A 16 3.36 -1.48 -10.55
CA GLU A 16 2.19 -1.80 -11.38
C GLU A 16 0.89 -1.58 -10.60
N VAL A 17 0.86 -2.04 -9.35
CA VAL A 17 -0.29 -1.87 -8.45
C VAL A 17 -0.49 -0.40 -8.11
N GLU A 18 0.60 0.33 -7.81
CA GLU A 18 0.61 1.78 -7.60
C GLU A 18 0.05 2.52 -8.81
N ARG A 19 0.49 2.18 -10.03
CA ARG A 19 0.00 2.80 -11.27
C ARG A 19 -1.51 2.60 -11.45
N VAL A 20 -2.03 1.42 -11.16
CA VAL A 20 -3.48 1.17 -11.24
C VAL A 20 -4.21 2.05 -10.23
N ILE A 21 -3.79 2.07 -8.97
CA ILE A 21 -4.47 2.85 -7.91
C ILE A 21 -4.33 4.36 -8.15
N LEU A 22 -3.19 4.84 -8.65
CA LEU A 22 -2.96 6.24 -9.04
C LEU A 22 -3.89 6.72 -10.16
N ALA A 23 -4.45 5.82 -10.96
CA ALA A 23 -5.42 6.21 -12.00
C ALA A 23 -6.79 6.61 -11.42
N HIS A 24 -7.02 6.42 -10.11
CA HIS A 24 -8.22 6.90 -9.45
C HIS A 24 -8.15 8.43 -9.22
N PRO A 25 -9.17 9.22 -9.62
CA PRO A 25 -9.08 10.69 -9.64
C PRO A 25 -8.92 11.35 -8.27
N GLN A 26 -9.33 10.66 -7.19
CA GLN A 26 -9.20 11.15 -5.81
C GLN A 26 -7.89 10.75 -5.14
N VAL A 27 -7.02 9.99 -5.83
CA VAL A 27 -5.72 9.55 -5.29
C VAL A 27 -4.64 10.52 -5.76
N GLN A 28 -3.93 11.13 -4.81
CA GLN A 28 -2.79 11.99 -5.09
C GLN A 28 -1.47 11.21 -5.13
N GLN A 29 -1.29 10.28 -4.18
CA GLN A 29 -0.13 9.42 -4.10
C GLN A 29 -0.52 8.06 -3.55
N VAL A 30 0.17 7.00 -3.97
CA VAL A 30 0.05 5.68 -3.36
C VAL A 30 1.41 5.00 -3.36
N PHE A 31 1.67 4.28 -2.28
CA PHE A 31 2.84 3.44 -2.10
C PHE A 31 2.38 2.04 -1.71
N ILE A 32 2.84 1.05 -2.46
CA ILE A 32 2.64 -0.36 -2.11
C ILE A 32 3.88 -0.86 -1.38
N VAL A 33 3.67 -1.35 -0.17
CA VAL A 33 4.74 -1.93 0.65
C VAL A 33 4.42 -3.38 0.98
N PRO A 34 5.42 -4.28 0.94
CA PRO A 34 5.23 -5.64 1.39
C PRO A 34 5.18 -5.70 2.92
N LEU A 35 4.21 -6.43 3.44
CA LEU A 35 4.11 -6.79 4.85
C LEU A 35 4.30 -8.30 4.97
N ASP A 36 5.16 -8.73 5.90
CA ASP A 36 5.37 -10.14 6.19
C ASP A 36 4.06 -10.82 6.64
N ASP A 37 3.78 -11.99 6.07
CA ASP A 37 2.57 -12.77 6.31
C ASP A 37 2.93 -14.25 6.46
N ALA A 38 2.41 -14.89 7.50
CA ALA A 38 2.77 -16.27 7.83
C ALA A 38 2.24 -17.31 6.82
N GLU A 39 1.15 -16.99 6.11
CA GLU A 39 0.46 -17.91 5.20
C GLU A 39 0.92 -17.70 3.75
N TYR A 40 1.16 -16.45 3.37
CA TYR A 40 1.46 -16.06 1.98
C TYR A 40 2.88 -15.55 1.76
N GLY A 41 3.72 -15.52 2.80
CA GLY A 41 5.07 -14.96 2.79
C GLY A 41 5.04 -13.45 2.93
N GLN A 42 4.49 -12.74 1.93
CA GLN A 42 4.31 -11.30 1.98
C GLN A 42 2.97 -10.90 1.38
N ARG A 43 2.35 -9.84 1.89
CA ARG A 43 1.11 -9.27 1.36
C ARG A 43 1.25 -7.79 1.04
N PRO A 44 0.65 -7.29 -0.06
CA PRO A 44 0.63 -5.87 -0.38
C PRO A 44 -0.16 -5.08 0.66
N VAL A 45 0.42 -3.99 1.15
CA VAL A 45 -0.28 -2.94 1.92
C VAL A 45 -0.21 -1.65 1.13
N ALA A 46 -1.36 -1.00 0.95
CA ALA A 46 -1.46 0.29 0.28
C ALA A 46 -1.42 1.42 1.29
N VAL A 47 -0.45 2.33 1.13
CA VAL A 47 -0.40 3.61 1.83
C VAL A 47 -0.78 4.70 0.84
N VAL A 48 -1.92 5.36 1.06
CA VAL A 48 -2.54 6.23 0.07
C VAL A 48 -2.73 7.64 0.62
N GLU A 49 -2.39 8.63 -0.18
CA GLU A 49 -2.85 10.00 -0.03
C GLU A 49 -4.01 10.23 -1.00
N CYS A 50 -5.17 10.58 -0.45
CA CYS A 50 -6.38 10.86 -1.21
C CYS A 50 -7.06 12.11 -0.65
N ASP A 51 -8.02 12.66 -1.40
CA ASP A 51 -8.87 13.74 -0.90
C ASP A 51 -9.57 13.36 0.42
N ASP A 52 -9.88 14.37 1.24
CA ASP A 52 -10.46 14.20 2.58
C ASP A 52 -11.80 13.45 2.55
N GLY A 53 -12.57 13.63 1.46
CA GLY A 53 -13.83 12.94 1.21
C GLY A 53 -13.70 11.54 0.60
N CYS A 54 -12.49 11.05 0.36
CA CYS A 54 -12.28 9.72 -0.25
C CYS A 54 -12.14 8.65 0.85
N GLU A 55 -13.01 7.65 0.78
CA GLU A 55 -12.96 6.49 1.67
C GLU A 55 -12.01 5.43 1.13
N LEU A 56 -11.15 4.89 2.00
CA LEU A 56 -10.21 3.82 1.62
C LEU A 56 -10.93 2.54 1.17
N SER A 57 -12.13 2.28 1.71
CA SER A 57 -12.99 1.17 1.29
C SER A 57 -13.44 1.32 -0.17
N ALA A 58 -13.74 2.54 -0.61
CA ALA A 58 -14.09 2.82 -2.00
C ALA A 58 -12.90 2.60 -2.93
N LEU A 59 -11.70 3.02 -2.53
CA LEU A 59 -10.47 2.75 -3.27
C LEU A 59 -10.16 1.25 -3.36
N ALA A 60 -10.35 0.53 -2.25
CA ALA A 60 -10.20 -0.92 -2.21
C ALA A 60 -11.14 -1.60 -3.20
N ALA A 61 -12.43 -1.26 -3.18
CA ALA A 61 -13.42 -1.79 -4.11
C ALA A 61 -13.07 -1.47 -5.57
N TRP A 62 -12.71 -0.22 -5.87
CA TRP A 62 -12.33 0.22 -7.21
C TRP A 62 -11.09 -0.53 -7.75
N SER A 63 -10.10 -0.74 -6.88
CA SER A 63 -8.87 -1.45 -7.25
C SER A 63 -9.10 -2.96 -7.44
N ALA A 64 -10.03 -3.55 -6.68
CA ALA A 64 -10.35 -4.97 -6.77
C ALA A 64 -10.97 -5.36 -8.12
N GLU A 65 -11.64 -4.43 -8.80
CA GLU A 65 -12.15 -4.64 -10.16
C GLU A 65 -11.06 -4.63 -11.24
N ARG A 66 -9.85 -4.11 -10.92
CA ARG A 66 -8.77 -3.84 -11.88
C ARG A 66 -7.51 -4.66 -11.63
N LEU A 67 -7.34 -5.15 -10.41
CA LEU A 67 -6.17 -5.92 -9.97
C LEU A 67 -6.53 -7.39 -9.77
N ALA A 68 -5.59 -8.27 -10.09
CA ALA A 68 -5.71 -9.68 -9.75
C ALA A 68 -5.72 -9.87 -8.23
N ARG A 69 -6.40 -10.92 -7.74
CA ARG A 69 -6.62 -11.16 -6.30
C ARG A 69 -5.35 -11.20 -5.47
N PHE A 70 -4.23 -11.67 -6.03
CA PHE A 70 -2.94 -11.68 -5.34
C PHE A 70 -2.29 -10.29 -5.23
N GLN A 71 -2.54 -9.40 -6.21
CA GLN A 71 -2.04 -8.01 -6.23
C GLN A 71 -2.84 -7.06 -5.33
N GLN A 72 -4.07 -7.44 -4.98
CA GLN A 72 -4.98 -6.61 -4.19
C GLN A 72 -4.42 -6.37 -2.78
N PRO A 73 -4.27 -5.10 -2.37
CA PRO A 73 -3.79 -4.77 -1.03
C PRO A 73 -4.70 -5.33 0.06
N VAL A 74 -4.13 -6.02 1.04
CA VAL A 74 -4.88 -6.58 2.19
C VAL A 74 -5.23 -5.54 3.22
N ARG A 75 -4.51 -4.42 3.20
CA ARG A 75 -4.68 -3.33 4.14
C ARG A 75 -4.46 -2.02 3.40
N TRP A 76 -5.28 -1.04 3.76
CA TRP A 76 -5.25 0.30 3.24
C TRP A 76 -5.02 1.25 4.41
N LEU A 77 -4.03 2.13 4.28
CA LEU A 77 -3.63 3.09 5.29
C LEU A 77 -3.55 4.47 4.64
N ARG A 78 -3.97 5.51 5.37
CA ARG A 78 -3.77 6.89 4.91
C ARG A 78 -2.31 7.30 5.16
N LEU A 79 -1.71 7.96 4.19
CA LEU A 79 -0.36 8.50 4.31
C LEU A 79 -0.31 9.57 5.41
N PRO A 80 0.44 9.36 6.51
CA PRO A 80 0.49 10.31 7.60
C PRO A 80 1.30 11.56 7.23
N GLU A 81 0.86 12.71 7.73
CA GLU A 81 1.56 13.99 7.51
C GLU A 81 2.99 13.99 8.04
N THR A 82 3.28 13.21 9.09
CA THR A 82 4.62 13.06 9.66
C THR A 82 5.64 12.49 8.67
N LEU A 83 5.21 11.59 7.76
CA LEU A 83 6.08 11.06 6.70
C LEU A 83 6.16 12.02 5.50
N LYS A 84 5.15 12.89 5.30
CA LYS A 84 5.16 13.92 4.26
C LYS A 84 6.12 15.07 4.60
N ASN A 85 6.19 15.46 5.86
CA ASN A 85 6.99 16.61 6.30
C ASN A 85 8.49 16.30 6.49
N GLY A 86 8.92 15.05 6.32
CA GLY A 86 10.30 14.60 6.58
C GLY A 86 11.34 14.98 5.53
N GLY A 87 10.97 15.63 4.42
CA GLY A 87 11.90 16.10 3.38
C GLY A 87 11.35 16.00 1.95
N ILE A 88 12.18 16.34 0.97
CA ILE A 88 11.83 16.44 -0.48
C ILE A 88 11.34 15.10 -1.09
N LYS A 89 11.59 13.95 -0.42
CA LYS A 89 11.24 12.63 -0.94
C LYS A 89 10.87 11.65 0.17
N ILE A 90 9.66 11.11 0.14
CA ILE A 90 9.21 10.08 1.08
C ILE A 90 10.08 8.83 0.88
N SER A 91 10.68 8.36 1.97
CA SER A 91 11.56 7.17 1.94
C SER A 91 10.73 5.89 2.04
N ARG A 92 10.84 4.99 1.04
CA ARG A 92 10.16 3.68 1.06
C ARG A 92 10.48 2.86 2.31
N ARG A 93 11.72 2.95 2.80
CA ARG A 93 12.14 2.29 4.05
C ARG A 93 11.34 2.79 5.25
N ALA A 94 11.18 4.11 5.40
CA ALA A 94 10.39 4.72 6.47
C ALA A 94 8.90 4.33 6.37
N LEU A 95 8.35 4.24 5.15
CA LEU A 95 7.00 3.72 4.93
C LEU A 95 6.85 2.27 5.39
N CYS A 96 7.78 1.37 5.00
CA CYS A 96 7.75 -0.02 5.43
C CYS A 96 7.83 -0.15 6.96
N GLU A 97 8.72 0.62 7.61
CA GLU A 97 8.84 0.65 9.07
C GLU A 97 7.56 1.15 9.73
N TRP A 98 6.97 2.22 9.21
CA TRP A 98 5.71 2.77 9.72
C TRP A 98 4.55 1.78 9.56
N VAL A 99 4.41 1.13 8.40
CA VAL A 99 3.35 0.13 8.16
C VAL A 99 3.48 -1.07 9.10
N ARG A 100 4.72 -1.52 9.36
CA ARG A 100 4.97 -2.58 10.36
C ARG A 100 4.47 -2.16 11.74
N GLN A 101 4.73 -0.94 12.18
CA GLN A 101 4.24 -0.41 13.46
C GLN A 101 2.71 -0.33 13.52
N GLN A 102 2.06 0.11 12.43
CA GLN A 102 0.59 0.16 12.34
C GLN A 102 -0.07 -1.22 12.46
N THR A 103 0.60 -2.26 11.96
CA THR A 103 0.07 -3.63 11.98
C THR A 103 0.24 -4.28 13.36
N HIS A 104 1.34 -3.99 14.07
CA HIS A 104 1.58 -4.51 15.42
C HIS A 104 0.69 -3.86 16.48
N ALA A 105 0.19 -2.65 16.26
CA ALA A 105 -0.66 -1.92 17.21
C ALA A 105 -2.08 -2.51 17.36
N THR A 106 -2.47 -3.54 16.59
CA THR A 106 -3.82 -4.17 16.69
C THR A 106 -3.88 -5.33 17.70
N VAL A 107 -2.78 -5.64 18.42
CA VAL A 107 -2.78 -6.62 19.52
C VAL A 107 -2.49 -5.93 20.85
N SER A 108 -3.51 -5.32 21.45
CA SER A 108 -3.57 -4.98 22.88
C SER A 108 -5.02 -4.97 23.34
#